data_AF-A0A090W608-F1
#
_entry.id   AF-A0A090W608-F1
#
_cell.length_a   1.000
_cell.length_b   1.000
_cell.length_c   1.000
_cell.angle_alpha   90.00
_cell.angle_beta   90.00
_cell.angle_gamma   90.00
#
_symmetry.space_group_name_H-M   'P 1'
#
loop_
_entity.id
_entity.type
_entity.pdbx_description
1 polymer ?
#
loop_
_entity_poly.entity_id
_entity_poly.type
_entity_poly.pdbx_seq_one_letter_code
_entity_poly.pdbx_strand_id
1 'polypeptide(L)'
;MAQVFKYICKGEGVETWEPKFSYHGFRYAQLKGITTKPDATMIKAVLVANDLQENGSFTCSEPLFNKMHSVSKWTIIDNMHGLPEDCLIVKKMVG
;
A
#
# COMPACT_ATOMS: atom_id res chain seq x y z
N MET A 1 17.85 -1.76 1.14
CA MET A 1 17.41 -3.10 0.70
C MET A 1 16.17 -2.97 -0.16
N ALA A 2 15.94 -3.86 -1.13
CA ALA A 2 14.70 -3.85 -1.91
C ALA A 2 13.59 -4.55 -1.12
N GLN A 3 12.40 -3.94 -1.08
CA GLN A 3 11.19 -4.57 -0.54
C GLN A 3 10.64 -5.53 -1.61
N VAL A 4 10.63 -6.83 -1.33
CA VAL A 4 10.29 -7.87 -2.31
C VAL A 4 9.48 -8.96 -1.63
N PHE A 5 8.37 -9.32 -2.25
CA PHE A 5 7.65 -10.55 -1.99
C PHE A 5 8.00 -11.60 -3.04
N LYS A 6 8.19 -12.85 -2.62
CA LYS A 6 8.44 -13.99 -3.50
C LYS A 6 7.45 -15.10 -3.18
N TYR A 7 6.74 -15.55 -4.21
CA TYR A 7 5.85 -16.69 -4.17
C TYR A 7 6.34 -17.75 -5.16
N ILE A 8 6.23 -19.02 -4.78
CA ILE A 8 6.53 -20.17 -5.66
C ILE A 8 5.21 -20.93 -5.83
N CYS A 9 4.68 -20.93 -7.04
CA CYS A 9 3.43 -21.62 -7.34
C CYS A 9 3.56 -23.13 -7.13
N LYS A 10 2.49 -23.75 -6.66
CA LYS A 10 2.39 -25.22 -6.57
C LYS A 10 2.21 -25.85 -7.96
N GLY A 11 1.69 -25.08 -8.91
CA GLY A 11 1.48 -25.53 -10.29
C GLY A 11 0.14 -26.22 -10.52
N GLU A 12 -0.76 -26.14 -9.54
CA GLU A 12 -2.07 -26.80 -9.56
C GLU A 12 -3.19 -25.75 -9.65
N GLY A 13 -3.54 -25.35 -10.87
CA GLY A 13 -4.67 -24.45 -11.13
C GLY A 13 -4.46 -23.02 -10.61
N VAL A 14 -5.55 -22.41 -10.12
CA VAL A 14 -5.57 -21.02 -9.66
C VAL A 14 -5.21 -20.96 -8.17
N GLU A 15 -4.23 -20.11 -7.85
CA GLU A 15 -3.71 -19.94 -6.49
C GLU A 15 -3.94 -18.51 -5.99
N THR A 16 -4.16 -18.35 -4.69
CA THR A 16 -4.24 -17.04 -4.02
C THR A 16 -3.23 -17.00 -2.88
N TRP A 17 -2.49 -15.90 -2.79
CA TRP A 17 -1.43 -15.74 -1.81
C TRP A 17 -1.37 -14.30 -1.29
N GLU A 18 -1.09 -14.16 0.01
CA GLU A 18 -0.81 -12.90 0.69
C GLU A 18 0.27 -13.08 1.76
N PRO A 19 1.16 -12.09 1.99
CA PRO A 19 2.13 -12.12 3.07
C PRO A 19 1.45 -11.93 4.43
N LYS A 20 1.81 -12.75 5.42
CA LYS A 20 1.21 -12.70 6.77
C LYS A 20 2.03 -11.95 7.83
N PHE A 21 3.33 -11.80 7.59
CA PHE A 21 4.29 -11.30 8.59
C PHE A 21 5.09 -10.09 8.10
N SER A 22 4.63 -9.46 7.02
CA SER A 22 5.30 -8.32 6.42
C SER A 22 4.32 -7.47 5.63
N TYR A 23 4.59 -6.16 5.64
CA TYR A 23 3.88 -5.16 4.85
C TYR A 23 4.89 -4.16 4.29
N HIS A 24 4.51 -3.47 3.22
CA HIS A 24 5.33 -2.47 2.57
C HIS A 24 4.44 -1.28 2.21
N GLY A 25 4.91 -0.06 2.47
CA GLY A 25 4.36 1.13 1.83
C GLY A 25 4.74 1.11 0.35
N PHE A 26 3.78 1.35 -0.55
CA PHE A 26 4.07 1.51 -1.98
C PHE A 26 2.90 2.18 -2.70
N ARG A 27 3.22 2.81 -3.85
CA ARG A 27 2.24 3.23 -4.85
C ARG A 27 2.30 2.38 -6.12
N TYR A 28 3.47 1.81 -6.40
CA TYR A 28 3.73 1.00 -7.59
C TYR A 28 4.41 -0.29 -7.17
N ALA A 29 4.04 -1.39 -7.81
CA ALA A 29 4.66 -2.70 -7.63
C ALA A 29 5.08 -3.25 -9.00
N GLN A 30 6.24 -3.90 -9.05
CA GLN A 30 6.72 -4.60 -10.24
C GLN A 30 6.52 -6.10 -10.05
N LEU A 31 5.83 -6.75 -10.99
CA LEU A 31 5.74 -8.20 -11.05
C LEU A 31 6.79 -8.77 -12.01
N LYS A 32 7.40 -9.88 -11.61
CA LYS A 32 8.33 -10.67 -12.43
C LYS A 32 7.95 -12.15 -12.33
N GLY A 33 8.23 -12.92 -13.38
CA GLY A 33 7.97 -14.36 -13.41
C GLY A 33 6.55 -14.75 -13.86
N ILE A 34 5.79 -13.82 -14.43
CA ILE A 34 4.50 -14.10 -15.07
C ILE A 34 4.67 -14.29 -16.58
N THR A 35 3.95 -15.26 -17.15
CA THR A 35 3.99 -15.59 -18.58
C THR A 35 2.95 -14.82 -19.40
N THR A 36 1.92 -14.28 -18.73
CA THR A 36 0.84 -13.50 -19.36
C THR A 36 0.83 -12.07 -18.83
N LYS A 37 0.26 -11.16 -19.62
CA LYS A 37 0.00 -9.79 -19.16
C LYS A 37 -0.96 -9.84 -17.97
N PRO A 38 -0.63 -9.21 -16.83
CA PRO A 38 -1.51 -9.20 -15.67
C PRO A 38 -2.75 -8.35 -15.98
N ASP A 39 -3.91 -8.82 -15.55
CA ASP A 39 -5.14 -8.03 -15.53
C ASP A 39 -5.36 -7.42 -14.14
N ALA A 40 -6.42 -6.62 -14.00
CA ALA A 40 -6.75 -5.94 -12.74
C ALA A 40 -7.21 -6.88 -11.61
N THR A 41 -7.45 -8.17 -11.90
CA THR A 41 -7.87 -9.17 -10.92
C THR A 41 -6.71 -9.99 -10.35
N MET A 42 -5.57 -9.99 -11.04
CA MET A 42 -4.37 -10.74 -10.64
C MET A 42 -3.68 -10.18 -9.39
N ILE A 43 -3.77 -8.87 -9.13
CA ILE A 43 -3.13 -8.23 -7.98
C ILE A 43 -4.12 -7.30 -7.29
N LYS A 44 -4.21 -7.41 -5.97
CA LYS A 44 -4.93 -6.49 -5.10
C LYS A 44 -3.99 -5.90 -4.06
N ALA A 45 -3.95 -4.58 -3.96
CA ALA A 45 -3.33 -3.91 -2.81
C ALA A 45 -4.30 -3.95 -1.63
N VAL A 46 -3.81 -4.34 -0.46
CA VAL A 46 -4.58 -4.38 0.79
C VAL A 46 -3.97 -3.37 1.74
N LEU A 47 -4.77 -2.42 2.21
CA LEU A 47 -4.36 -1.50 3.26
C LEU A 47 -4.27 -2.27 4.57
N VAL A 48 -3.09 -2.33 5.15
CA VAL A 48 -2.86 -2.83 6.50
C VAL A 48 -2.63 -1.61 7.38
N ALA A 49 -3.54 -1.33 8.30
CA ALA A 49 -3.48 -0.20 9.21
C ALA A 49 -4.25 -0.51 10.49
N ASN A 50 -3.96 0.22 11.56
CA ASN A 50 -4.80 0.20 12.74
C ASN A 50 -6.21 0.73 12.41
N ASP A 51 -7.24 0.12 13.00
CA ASP A 51 -8.62 0.57 12.88
C ASP A 51 -8.87 1.79 13.79
N LEU A 52 -8.36 2.94 13.34
CA LEU A 52 -8.47 4.21 14.06
C LEU A 52 -9.81 4.88 13.76
N GLN A 53 -10.50 5.31 14.80
CA GLN A 53 -11.69 6.14 14.65
C GLN A 53 -11.33 7.56 14.16
N GLU A 54 -11.97 8.03 13.10
CA GLU A 54 -11.83 9.40 12.63
C GLU A 54 -12.65 10.36 13.51
N ASN A 55 -11.96 11.25 14.24
CA ASN A 55 -12.59 12.17 15.19
C ASN A 55 -12.56 13.64 14.74
N GLY A 56 -12.14 13.93 13.51
CA GLY A 56 -12.06 15.31 13.01
C GLY A 56 -12.00 15.38 11.50
N SER A 57 -12.56 16.46 10.95
CA SER A 57 -12.62 16.72 9.51
C SER A 57 -12.24 18.17 9.21
N PHE A 58 -11.63 18.40 8.05
CA PHE A 58 -11.29 19.74 7.58
C PHE A 58 -11.70 19.92 6.11
N THR A 59 -12.24 21.09 5.78
CA THR A 59 -12.53 21.52 4.40
C THR A 59 -12.51 23.05 4.33
N CYS A 60 -11.96 23.61 3.26
CA CYS A 60 -12.00 25.03 2.95
C CYS A 60 -12.20 25.29 1.46
N SER A 61 -12.35 26.56 1.07
CA SER A 61 -12.52 26.97 -0.33
C SER A 61 -11.30 26.75 -1.20
N GLU A 62 -10.09 26.65 -0.62
CA GLU A 62 -8.86 26.46 -1.37
C GLU A 62 -8.54 24.96 -1.56
N PRO A 63 -8.57 24.43 -2.81
CA PRO A 63 -8.35 23.01 -3.08
C PRO A 63 -6.99 22.48 -2.63
N LEU A 64 -5.93 23.30 -2.65
CA LEU A 64 -4.61 22.89 -2.21
C LEU A 64 -4.59 22.50 -0.74
N PHE A 65 -5.24 23.27 0.15
CA PHE A 65 -5.29 22.96 1.57
C PHE A 65 -6.13 21.72 1.86
N ASN A 66 -7.23 21.51 1.12
CA ASN A 66 -7.97 20.25 1.19
C ASN A 66 -7.09 19.05 0.77
N LYS A 67 -6.25 19.23 -0.25
CA LYS A 67 -5.30 18.20 -0.68
C LYS A 67 -4.24 17.94 0.37
N MET A 68 -3.64 18.98 0.95
CA MET A 68 -2.67 18.86 2.04
C MET A 68 -3.26 18.07 3.22
N HIS A 69 -4.47 18.43 3.66
CA HIS A 69 -5.15 17.71 4.74
C HIS A 69 -5.35 16.22 4.41
N SER A 70 -5.79 15.91 3.18
CA SER A 70 -5.95 14.51 2.75
C SER A 70 -4.63 13.73 2.77
N VAL A 71 -3.53 14.36 2.36
CA VAL A 71 -2.20 13.74 2.36
C VAL A 71 -1.74 13.50 3.79
N SER A 72 -1.89 14.48 4.68
CA SER A 72 -1.56 14.34 6.10
C SER A 72 -2.35 13.22 6.77
N LYS A 73 -3.65 13.08 6.47
CA LYS A 73 -4.46 11.96 6.98
C LYS A 73 -3.91 10.61 6.54
N TRP A 74 -3.60 10.45 5.25
CA TRP A 74 -3.02 9.22 4.73
C TRP A 74 -1.64 8.94 5.33
N THR A 75 -0.81 9.96 5.58
CA THR A 75 0.47 9.79 6.28
C THR A 75 0.28 9.24 7.69
N ILE A 76 -0.71 9.71 8.45
CA ILE A 76 -0.99 9.21 9.80
C ILE A 76 -1.48 7.76 9.76
N ILE A 77 -2.41 7.45 8.86
CA ILE A 77 -2.95 6.08 8.70
C ILE A 77 -1.84 5.11 8.30
N ASP A 78 -0.97 5.53 7.38
CA ASP A 78 0.15 4.72 6.94
C ASP A 78 1.10 4.48 8.11
N ASN A 79 1.55 5.51 8.84
CA ASN A 79 2.60 5.36 9.87
C ASN A 79 2.10 4.92 11.27
N MET A 80 0.88 4.40 11.40
CA MET A 80 0.33 3.95 12.69
C MET A 80 0.07 2.44 12.69
N HIS A 81 1.08 1.67 13.09
CA HIS A 81 1.05 0.21 13.22
C HIS A 81 1.38 -0.21 14.65
N GLY A 82 0.44 0.02 15.56
CA GLY A 82 0.60 -0.24 16.99
C GLY A 82 1.37 0.86 17.73
N LEU A 83 2.45 1.35 17.13
CA LEU A 83 3.20 2.54 17.57
C LEU A 83 3.34 3.53 16.39
N PRO A 84 3.51 4.83 16.66
CA PRO A 84 3.81 5.80 15.61
C PRO A 84 5.21 5.56 15.06
N GLU A 85 5.28 5.33 13.74
CA GLU A 85 6.53 5.14 13.01
C GLU A 85 6.93 6.44 12.28
N ASP A 86 8.24 6.63 12.05
CA ASP A 86 8.77 7.85 11.41
C ASP A 86 8.60 7.82 9.88
N CYS A 87 8.80 6.65 9.25
CA CYS A 87 8.75 6.53 7.80
C CYS A 87 8.39 5.13 7.31
N LEU A 88 7.27 5.01 6.60
CA LEU A 88 7.01 3.92 5.68
C LEU A 88 7.37 4.31 4.25
N ILE A 89 8.20 3.51 3.59
CA ILE A 89 8.79 3.85 2.30
C ILE A 89 7.68 4.03 1.25
N VAL A 90 7.53 5.24 0.69
CA VAL A 90 6.78 5.48 -0.54
C VAL A 90 7.77 5.67 -1.68
N LYS A 91 8.15 4.58 -2.37
CA LYS A 91 8.99 4.68 -3.56
C LYS A 91 8.19 5.20 -4.76
N LYS A 92 8.56 6.38 -5.24
CA LYS A 92 8.23 6.86 -6.59
C LYS A 92 9.27 6.25 -7.54
N MET A 93 8.95 5.14 -8.20
CA MET A 93 9.72 4.71 -9.38
C MET A 93 9.07 5.39 -10.60
N VAL A 94 9.74 6.41 -11.12
CA VAL A 94 9.53 6.90 -12.48
C VAL A 94 10.66 6.31 -13.31
N GLY A 95 10.32 5.48 -14.30
CA GLY A 95 11.25 4.94 -15.30
C GLY A 95 11.94 3.66 -14.87
#